data_AF-A0A0T7FWN2-F1
#
_entry.id   AF-A0A0T7FWN2-F1
#
_cell.length_a   1.000
_cell.length_b   1.000
_cell.length_c   1.000
_cell.angle_alpha   90.00
_cell.angle_beta   90.00
_cell.angle_gamma   90.00
#
_symmetry.space_group_name_H-M   'P 1'
#
loop_
_entity.id
_entity.type
_entity.pdbx_description
1 polymer ?
#
loop_
_entity_poly.entity_id
_entity_poly.type
_entity_poly.pdbx_seq_one_letter_code
_entity_poly.pdbx_strand_id
1 'polypeptide(L)'
;MSSLIGLSKKLAIFLLIPLLSACVDSSSRPGGYYPPERPRPDWNRPHRPDRPDWDRPGTPDRPGRPDRPDWDRPQRPDRPDWNQPGRPDRPDRPDRPDRPDWNQPGRPGRPEEPRFCTREYRPVCGQQGGRTQTFPNACEAANAGFSVVASGECRR
;
A
#
# COMPACT_ATOMS: atom_id res chain seq x y z
N MET A 1 -26.03 -33.33 -71.78
CA MET A 1 -24.83 -34.01 -71.24
C MET A 1 -23.82 -32.94 -70.87
N SER A 2 -23.21 -33.05 -69.68
CA SER A 2 -22.00 -32.35 -69.24
C SER A 2 -22.11 -30.88 -68.81
N SER A 3 -22.14 -30.66 -67.49
CA SER A 3 -21.08 -29.90 -66.82
C SER A 3 -21.18 -30.05 -65.30
N LEU A 4 -20.72 -31.21 -64.83
CA LEU A 4 -20.10 -31.38 -63.52
C LEU A 4 -18.65 -30.91 -63.69
N ILE A 5 -18.26 -29.71 -63.24
CA ILE A 5 -16.89 -29.33 -62.84
C ILE A 5 -17.01 -27.96 -62.15
N GLY A 6 -16.74 -27.88 -60.85
CA GLY A 6 -16.63 -26.57 -60.16
C GLY A 6 -16.72 -26.60 -58.64
N LEU A 7 -17.15 -27.71 -58.03
CA LEU A 7 -17.41 -27.80 -56.58
C LEU A 7 -16.23 -28.37 -55.75
N SER A 8 -14.98 -28.35 -56.25
CA SER A 8 -13.92 -29.20 -55.71
C SER A 8 -12.86 -28.54 -54.80
N LYS A 9 -12.94 -27.23 -54.49
CA LYS A 9 -11.98 -26.59 -53.55
C LYS A 9 -12.59 -26.06 -52.25
N LYS A 10 -13.83 -25.55 -52.29
CA LYS A 10 -14.49 -25.00 -51.10
C LYS A 10 -15.02 -26.09 -50.15
N LEU A 11 -15.45 -27.24 -50.68
CA LEU A 11 -15.94 -28.38 -49.89
C LEU A 11 -14.83 -29.08 -49.07
N ALA A 12 -13.60 -29.13 -49.61
CA ALA A 12 -12.47 -29.73 -48.91
C ALA A 12 -12.10 -28.99 -47.61
N ILE A 13 -12.28 -27.66 -47.58
CA ILE A 13 -12.03 -26.84 -46.39
C ILE A 13 -13.04 -27.18 -45.28
N PHE A 14 -14.32 -27.34 -45.60
CA PHE A 14 -15.35 -27.67 -44.60
C PHE A 14 -15.18 -29.07 -43.97
N LEU A 15 -14.60 -30.03 -44.70
CA LEU A 15 -14.31 -31.36 -44.18
C LEU A 15 -13.08 -31.41 -43.26
N LEU A 16 -12.19 -30.40 -43.30
CA LEU A 16 -11.02 -30.31 -42.41
C LEU A 16 -11.29 -29.55 -41.10
N ILE A 17 -12.38 -28.77 -41.02
CA ILE A 17 -12.78 -28.00 -39.82
C ILE A 17 -12.99 -28.90 -38.58
N PRO A 18 -13.68 -30.05 -38.63
CA PRO A 18 -13.87 -30.88 -37.44
C PRO A 18 -12.58 -31.59 -36.98
N LEU A 19 -11.61 -31.82 -37.87
CA LEU A 19 -10.31 -32.41 -37.51
C LEU A 19 -9.40 -31.43 -36.76
N LEU A 20 -9.50 -30.12 -37.03
CA LEU A 20 -8.80 -29.08 -36.27
C LEU A 20 -9.46 -28.79 -34.91
N SER A 21 -10.72 -29.19 -34.73
CA SER A 21 -11.47 -28.95 -33.48
C SER A 21 -11.19 -29.98 -32.38
N ALA A 22 -10.35 -31.00 -32.62
CA ALA A 22 -9.98 -32.02 -31.63
C ALA A 22 -8.87 -31.59 -30.65
N CYS A 23 -8.31 -30.38 -30.78
CA CYS A 23 -7.22 -29.90 -29.91
C CYS A 23 -7.64 -28.82 -28.90
N VAL A 24 -8.94 -28.57 -28.70
CA VAL A 24 -9.41 -27.70 -27.61
C VAL A 24 -10.15 -28.49 -26.53
N ASP A 25 -9.51 -29.55 -26.01
CA ASP A 25 -9.86 -30.04 -24.67
C ASP A 25 -9.31 -29.05 -23.64
N SER A 26 -10.07 -27.98 -23.43
CA SER A 26 -9.85 -27.01 -22.35
C SER A 26 -10.54 -27.51 -21.08
N SER A 27 -10.16 -28.67 -20.56
CA SER A 27 -10.80 -29.17 -19.33
C SER A 27 -9.94 -30.15 -18.53
N SER A 28 -8.70 -29.79 -18.26
CA SER A 28 -7.96 -30.36 -17.11
C SER A 28 -6.95 -29.36 -16.56
N ARG A 29 -7.46 -28.33 -15.86
CA ARG A 29 -6.61 -27.52 -14.98
C ARG A 29 -6.40 -28.31 -13.68
N PRO A 30 -5.15 -28.54 -13.24
CA PRO A 30 -4.90 -29.21 -11.97
C PRO A 30 -5.46 -28.35 -10.83
N GLY A 31 -6.10 -29.01 -9.86
CA GLY A 31 -6.74 -28.39 -8.71
C GLY A 31 -5.81 -27.38 -8.03
N GLY A 32 -6.15 -26.10 -8.17
CA GLY A 32 -5.48 -25.02 -7.45
C GLY A 32 -5.83 -25.13 -5.97
N TYR A 33 -4.80 -25.22 -5.14
CA TYR A 33 -4.96 -25.01 -3.70
C TYR A 33 -5.33 -23.54 -3.49
N TYR A 34 -6.61 -23.25 -3.23
CA TYR A 34 -7.04 -21.91 -2.85
C TYR A 34 -6.57 -21.66 -1.41
N PRO A 35 -5.66 -20.70 -1.16
CA PRO A 35 -5.29 -20.36 0.20
C PRO A 35 -6.52 -19.81 0.93
N PRO A 36 -6.68 -20.10 2.24
CA PRO A 36 -7.77 -19.55 3.03
C PRO A 36 -7.70 -18.01 3.02
N GLU A 37 -8.87 -17.39 3.00
CA GLU A 37 -9.03 -15.94 2.97
C GLU A 37 -8.35 -15.31 4.19
N ARG A 38 -7.40 -14.40 3.93
CA ARG A 38 -6.82 -13.60 5.02
C ARG A 38 -7.95 -12.79 5.66
N PRO A 39 -8.04 -12.73 7.01
CA PRO A 39 -9.00 -11.89 7.68
C PRO A 39 -8.91 -10.46 7.14
N ARG A 40 -10.05 -9.90 6.75
CA ARG A 40 -10.11 -8.53 6.26
C ARG A 40 -9.61 -7.60 7.37
N PRO A 41 -8.83 -6.54 7.03
CA PRO A 41 -8.48 -5.52 8.01
C PRO A 41 -9.76 -5.00 8.67
N ASP A 42 -9.79 -4.99 10.00
CA ASP A 42 -10.90 -4.44 10.76
C ASP A 42 -10.82 -2.91 10.71
N TRP A 43 -11.46 -2.33 9.68
CA TRP A 43 -11.57 -0.88 9.50
C TRP A 43 -12.46 -0.21 10.56
N ASN A 44 -13.14 -0.97 11.42
CA ASN A 44 -13.90 -0.44 12.55
C ASN A 44 -13.08 -0.35 13.82
N ARG A 45 -11.79 -0.75 13.81
CA ARG A 45 -10.89 -0.53 14.94
C ARG A 45 -10.58 0.98 15.05
N PRO A 46 -11.04 1.66 16.10
CA PRO A 46 -10.75 3.09 16.26
C PRO A 46 -9.24 3.29 16.36
N HIS A 47 -8.69 4.18 15.54
CA HIS A 47 -7.33 4.67 15.75
C HIS A 47 -7.32 5.37 17.11
N ARG A 48 -6.44 4.92 18.01
CA ARG A 48 -6.26 5.59 19.29
C ARG A 48 -5.80 7.03 18.97
N PRO A 49 -6.51 8.07 19.44
CA PRO A 49 -6.07 9.43 19.17
C PRO A 49 -4.66 9.62 19.72
N ASP A 50 -3.79 10.24 18.92
CA ASP A 50 -2.46 10.62 19.37
C ASP A 50 -2.61 11.52 20.60
N ARG A 51 -1.85 11.21 21.66
CA ARG A 51 -1.91 11.96 22.91
C ARG A 51 -1.44 13.40 22.60
N PRO A 52 -2.23 14.44 22.91
CA PRO A 52 -1.82 15.82 22.69
C PRO A 52 -0.54 16.14 23.47
N ASP A 53 0.44 16.75 22.82
CA ASP A 53 1.76 17.05 23.40
C ASP A 53 1.77 18.38 24.18
N TRP A 54 0.71 18.69 24.93
CA TRP A 54 0.58 19.96 25.64
C TRP A 54 1.33 20.00 26.98
N ASP A 55 1.75 18.84 27.50
CA ASP A 55 2.42 18.70 28.80
C ASP A 55 3.95 18.54 28.68
N ARG A 56 4.54 18.63 27.48
CA ARG A 56 5.98 18.45 27.27
C ARG A 56 6.64 19.80 26.99
N PRO A 57 7.34 20.39 27.98
CA PRO A 57 8.27 21.48 27.71
C PRO A 57 9.31 20.98 26.71
N GLY A 58 9.59 21.78 25.66
CA GLY A 58 10.70 21.49 24.76
C GLY A 58 11.99 21.34 25.58
N THR A 59 12.74 20.27 25.33
CA THR A 59 14.04 20.08 25.98
C THR A 59 14.97 21.21 25.53
N PRO A 60 15.56 22.01 26.44
CA PRO A 60 16.55 23.00 26.04
C PRO A 60 17.72 22.31 25.35
N ASP A 61 18.24 22.91 24.28
CA ASP A 61 19.43 22.41 23.60
C ASP A 61 20.58 22.31 24.60
N ARG A 62 21.08 21.09 24.79
CA ARG A 62 22.19 20.82 25.70
C ARG A 62 23.46 21.34 25.04
N PRO A 63 24.23 22.24 25.67
CA PRO A 63 25.48 22.71 25.08
C PRO A 63 26.42 21.52 24.82
N GLY A 64 27.09 21.57 23.66
CA GLY A 64 28.06 20.56 23.25
C GLY A 64 29.15 20.36 24.31
N ARG A 65 29.57 19.10 24.49
CA ARG A 65 30.63 18.77 25.44
C ARG A 65 31.97 19.28 24.89
N PRO A 66 32.77 20.05 25.66
CA PRO A 66 34.08 20.47 25.19
C PRO A 66 34.99 19.27 24.93
N ASP A 67 35.80 19.36 23.88
CA ASP A 67 36.82 18.35 23.57
C ASP A 67 37.82 18.23 24.71
N ARG A 68 38.14 16.99 25.09
CA ARG A 68 39.10 16.70 26.16
C ARG A 68 40.51 16.78 25.56
N PRO A 69 41.38 17.67 26.05
CA PRO A 69 42.74 17.78 25.51
C PRO A 69 43.58 16.55 25.88
N ASP A 70 44.29 16.00 24.89
CA ASP A 70 45.05 14.75 24.96
C ASP A 70 46.49 14.98 25.43
N TRP A 71 46.67 15.44 26.67
CA TRP A 71 48.00 15.82 27.16
C TRP A 71 48.79 14.72 27.89
N ASP A 72 48.28 13.48 28.00
CA ASP A 72 48.95 12.44 28.81
C ASP A 72 48.97 11.03 28.19
N ARG A 73 48.90 10.89 26.84
CA ARG A 73 48.99 9.56 26.20
C ARG A 73 50.33 9.33 25.49
N PRO A 74 51.26 8.55 26.07
CA PRO A 74 52.42 8.06 25.34
C PRO A 74 51.97 7.17 24.18
N GLN A 75 52.37 7.52 22.96
CA GLN A 75 52.14 6.67 21.80
C GLN A 75 52.98 5.40 21.93
N ARG A 76 52.34 4.23 21.96
CA ARG A 76 53.05 2.95 21.91
C ARG A 76 53.60 2.76 20.49
N PRO A 77 54.86 2.31 20.33
CA PRO A 77 55.39 1.99 19.01
C PRO A 77 54.57 0.89 18.33
N ASP A 78 54.28 1.07 17.05
CA ASP A 78 53.53 0.11 16.26
C ASP A 78 54.29 -1.21 16.11
N ARG A 79 53.55 -2.32 16.22
CA ARG A 79 54.09 -3.67 16.06
C ARG A 79 54.21 -3.97 14.56
N PRO A 80 55.38 -4.36 14.04
CA PRO A 80 55.52 -4.64 12.61
C PRO A 80 54.76 -5.92 12.22
N ASP A 81 53.85 -5.79 11.26
CA ASP A 81 53.02 -6.87 10.73
C ASP A 81 53.67 -7.46 9.48
N TRP A 82 54.33 -8.61 9.64
CA TRP A 82 55.09 -9.24 8.57
C TRP A 82 54.29 -10.23 7.71
N ASN A 83 52.99 -10.43 7.93
CA ASN A 83 52.25 -11.51 7.24
C ASN A 83 50.78 -11.20 6.84
N GLN A 84 50.38 -9.93 6.71
CA GLN A 84 49.02 -9.61 6.27
C GLN A 84 49.01 -8.79 4.96
N PRO A 85 48.50 -9.35 3.84
CA PRO A 85 48.15 -8.53 2.69
C PRO A 85 47.07 -7.54 3.13
N GLY A 86 47.32 -6.24 2.94
CA GLY A 86 46.35 -5.20 3.27
C GLY A 86 45.00 -5.51 2.63
N ARG A 87 43.91 -5.39 3.40
CA ARG A 87 42.56 -5.52 2.85
C ARG A 87 42.33 -4.38 1.85
N PRO A 88 41.80 -4.65 0.64
CA PRO A 88 41.43 -3.59 -0.28
C PRO A 88 40.38 -2.67 0.35
N ASP A 89 40.55 -1.37 0.14
CA ASP A 89 39.57 -0.38 0.58
C ASP A 89 38.21 -0.65 -0.07
N ARG A 90 37.16 -0.58 0.74
CA ARG A 90 35.80 -0.77 0.27
C ARG A 90 35.34 0.52 -0.42
N PRO A 91 34.87 0.47 -1.67
CA PRO A 91 34.38 1.66 -2.35
C PRO A 91 33.21 2.29 -1.59
N ASP A 92 33.17 3.61 -1.56
CA ASP A 92 32.07 4.37 -0.97
C ASP A 92 30.76 4.04 -1.68
N ARG A 93 29.70 3.90 -0.89
CA ARG A 93 28.37 3.64 -1.40
C ARG A 93 27.78 4.96 -1.91
N PRO A 94 27.31 5.04 -3.17
CA PRO A 94 26.69 6.26 -3.67
C PRO A 94 25.47 6.62 -2.84
N ASP A 95 25.31 7.92 -2.57
CA ASP A 95 24.11 8.44 -1.93
C ASP A 95 22.88 8.15 -2.79
N ARG A 96 21.82 7.68 -2.14
CA ARG A 96 20.56 7.39 -2.81
C ARG A 96 19.83 8.72 -3.04
N PRO A 97 19.41 9.04 -4.28
CA PRO A 97 18.66 10.26 -4.53
C PRO A 97 17.36 10.27 -3.71
N ASP A 98 17.04 11.42 -3.15
CA ASP A 98 15.75 11.64 -2.52
C ASP A 98 14.63 11.44 -3.54
N ARG A 99 13.58 10.75 -3.10
CA ARG A 99 12.42 10.47 -3.95
C ARG A 99 11.70 11.80 -4.18
N PRO A 100 11.45 12.21 -5.43
CA PRO A 100 10.72 13.44 -5.69
C PRO A 100 9.32 13.34 -5.06
N ASP A 101 9.01 14.30 -4.19
CA ASP A 101 7.67 14.50 -3.65
C ASP A 101 6.81 15.12 -4.75
N TRP A 102 6.21 14.25 -5.56
CA TRP A 102 5.15 14.66 -6.45
C TRP A 102 3.95 14.97 -5.59
N ASN A 103 3.80 16.26 -5.25
CA ASN A 103 2.56 16.90 -4.77
C ASN A 103 1.38 15.95 -4.93
N GLN A 104 0.95 15.34 -3.83
CA GLN A 104 -0.24 14.50 -3.84
C GLN A 104 -1.44 15.45 -3.68
N PRO A 105 -2.11 15.91 -4.77
CA PRO A 105 -3.43 16.50 -4.59
C PRO A 105 -4.26 15.45 -3.87
N GLY A 106 -4.89 15.86 -2.77
CA GLY A 106 -5.74 15.00 -1.96
C GLY A 106 -6.57 14.13 -2.88
N ARG A 107 -6.49 12.81 -2.68
CA ARG A 107 -7.21 11.80 -3.46
C ARG A 107 -8.57 12.37 -3.86
N PRO A 108 -8.87 12.54 -5.15
CA PRO A 108 -10.23 12.82 -5.57
C PRO A 108 -11.07 11.72 -4.94
N GLY A 109 -12.03 12.11 -4.09
CA GLY A 109 -12.95 11.18 -3.46
C GLY A 109 -13.48 10.27 -4.54
N ARG A 110 -13.26 8.97 -4.40
CA ARG A 110 -13.84 7.97 -5.29
C ARG A 110 -15.32 8.33 -5.44
N PRO A 111 -15.88 8.41 -6.66
CA PRO A 111 -17.28 8.71 -6.84
C PRO A 111 -18.09 7.84 -5.87
N GLU A 112 -18.79 8.51 -4.94
CA GLU A 112 -19.55 7.84 -3.89
C GLU A 112 -20.75 7.19 -4.54
N GLU A 113 -20.53 5.95 -5.00
CA GLU A 113 -21.60 5.06 -5.38
C GLU A 113 -22.53 4.93 -4.16
N PRO A 114 -23.85 5.20 -4.29
CA PRO A 114 -24.77 5.14 -3.18
C PRO A 114 -24.69 3.78 -2.50
N ARG A 115 -24.34 3.77 -1.21
CA ARG A 115 -24.23 2.53 -0.43
C ARG A 115 -25.54 2.30 0.32
N PHE A 116 -26.05 1.08 0.27
CA PHE A 116 -27.18 0.69 1.11
C PHE A 116 -26.73 0.63 2.57
N CYS A 117 -27.37 1.43 3.42
CA CYS A 117 -27.11 1.46 4.85
C CYS A 117 -28.18 0.69 5.64
N THR A 118 -27.78 0.12 6.77
CA THR A 118 -28.70 -0.49 7.72
C THR A 118 -29.42 0.60 8.51
N ARG A 119 -30.61 0.29 9.06
CA ARG A 119 -31.36 1.19 9.94
C ARG A 119 -30.88 1.15 11.40
N GLU A 120 -29.64 0.75 11.61
CA GLU A 120 -29.05 0.70 12.95
C GLU A 120 -28.79 2.12 13.47
N TYR A 121 -29.18 2.39 14.73
CA TYR A 121 -28.89 3.65 15.39
C TYR A 121 -27.67 3.50 16.32
N ARG A 122 -26.53 3.96 15.84
CA ARG A 122 -25.24 4.04 16.53
C ARG A 122 -24.59 5.38 16.17
N PRO A 123 -24.97 6.48 16.86
CA PRO A 123 -24.66 7.81 16.39
C PRO A 123 -23.16 8.06 16.31
N VAL A 124 -22.76 8.87 15.32
CA VAL A 124 -21.37 9.27 15.10
C VAL A 124 -21.28 10.75 14.76
N CYS A 125 -20.16 11.38 15.10
CA CYS A 125 -19.84 12.73 14.68
C CYS A 125 -18.99 12.66 13.42
N GLY A 126 -19.57 13.10 12.31
CA GLY A 126 -18.90 13.23 11.02
C GLY A 126 -18.34 14.63 10.82
N GLN A 127 -17.20 14.73 10.13
CA GLN A 127 -16.61 15.98 9.68
C GLN A 127 -16.42 15.96 8.16
N GLN A 128 -16.78 17.07 7.51
CA GLN A 128 -16.50 17.33 6.12
C GLN A 128 -16.02 18.78 6.00
N GLY A 129 -14.73 18.96 5.71
CA GLY A 129 -14.09 20.28 5.77
C GLY A 129 -14.23 20.91 7.17
N GLY A 130 -14.74 22.14 7.24
CA GLY A 130 -14.98 22.86 8.50
C GLY A 130 -16.31 22.56 9.19
N ARG A 131 -17.13 21.65 8.66
CA ARG A 131 -18.46 21.35 9.21
C ARG A 131 -18.45 20.02 9.96
N THR A 132 -19.08 20.00 11.14
CA THR A 132 -19.32 18.78 11.91
C THR A 132 -20.82 18.54 12.05
N GLN A 133 -21.26 17.29 11.86
CA GLN A 133 -22.66 16.91 11.96
C GLN A 133 -22.79 15.50 12.56
N THR A 134 -23.82 15.30 13.38
CA THR A 134 -24.19 13.98 13.91
C THR A 134 -24.97 13.18 12.87
N PHE A 135 -24.57 11.94 12.65
CA PHE A 135 -25.27 10.97 11.80
C PHE A 135 -25.79 9.80 12.63
N PRO A 136 -26.90 9.17 12.22
CA PRO A 136 -27.49 8.03 12.95
C PRO A 136 -26.59 6.80 12.97
N ASN A 137 -25.71 6.63 11.98
CA ASN A 137 -24.63 5.63 11.98
C ASN A 137 -23.50 6.02 11.01
N ALA A 138 -22.40 5.27 11.08
CA ALA A 138 -21.20 5.49 10.26
C ALA A 138 -21.43 5.29 8.75
N CYS A 139 -22.35 4.42 8.36
CA CYS A 139 -22.67 4.20 6.95
C CYS A 139 -23.34 5.46 6.36
N GLU A 140 -24.33 6.00 7.06
CA GLU A 140 -25.04 7.23 6.65
C GLU A 140 -24.09 8.43 6.59
N ALA A 141 -23.13 8.54 7.52
CA ALA A 141 -22.09 9.56 7.46
C ALA A 141 -21.23 9.44 6.19
N ALA A 142 -20.76 8.22 5.89
CA ALA A 142 -19.93 7.96 4.71
C ALA A 142 -20.70 8.14 3.39
N ASN A 143 -22.00 7.80 3.36
CA ASN A 143 -22.86 7.98 2.20
C ASN A 143 -23.20 9.46 1.94
N ALA A 144 -23.08 10.31 2.96
CA ALA A 144 -23.20 11.76 2.86
C ALA A 144 -21.85 12.47 2.62
N GLY A 145 -20.75 11.74 2.46
CA GLY A 145 -19.41 12.29 2.23
C GLY A 145 -18.72 12.85 3.49
N PHE A 146 -19.14 12.44 4.68
CA PHE A 146 -18.52 12.82 5.95
C PHE A 146 -17.56 11.74 6.45
N SER A 147 -16.41 12.17 6.97
CA SER A 147 -15.47 11.28 7.66
C SER A 147 -15.79 11.26 9.16
N VAL A 148 -15.91 10.08 9.76
CA VAL A 148 -16.21 9.96 11.20
C VAL A 148 -14.99 10.37 12.04
N VAL A 149 -15.17 11.35 12.92
CA VAL A 149 -14.12 11.88 13.82
C VAL A 149 -14.32 11.50 15.28
N ALA A 150 -15.55 11.19 15.68
CA ALA A 150 -15.86 10.69 17.02
C ALA A 150 -17.04 9.73 17.01
N SER A 151 -17.02 8.78 17.94
CA SER A 151 -18.19 7.95 18.28
C SER A 151 -19.17 8.75 19.13
N GLY A 152 -20.47 8.60 18.87
CA GLY A 152 -21.53 9.37 19.51
C GLY A 152 -21.81 10.69 18.78
N GLU A 153 -22.70 11.49 19.34
CA GLU A 153 -23.08 12.78 18.75
C GLU A 153 -21.95 13.81 18.83
N CYS A 154 -21.94 14.79 17.92
CA CYS A 154 -21.00 15.90 17.99
C CYS A 154 -21.22 16.74 19.26
N ARG A 155 -20.12 17.08 19.94
CA ARG A 155 -20.14 18.04 21.05
C ARG A 155 -20.29 19.45 20.48
N ARG A 156 -21.21 20.24 21.04
CA ARG A 156 -21.37 21.66 20.70
C ARG A 156 -20.35 22.52 21.43
#